data_AF-A0A3D5NDV8-F1
#
_entry.id   AF-A0A3D5NDV8-F1
#
_cell.length_a   1.000
_cell.length_b   1.000
_cell.length_c   1.000
_cell.angle_alpha   90.00
_cell.angle_beta   90.00
_cell.angle_gamma   90.00
#
_symmetry.space_group_name_H-M   'P 1'
#
loop_
_entity.id
_entity.type
_entity.pdbx_description
1 polymer ?
#
loop_
_entity_poly.entity_id
_entity_poly.type
_entity_poly.pdbx_seq_one_letter_code
_entity_poly.pdbx_strand_id
1 'polypeptide(L)'
;FDEALEEASMHLEECEELCEQRKMATEEAEMRLAELRDREDNLKTAENDARDALRDAESRKSRLQAEIEALESLLKGNADQQHRAVIEDISVQSGLELAMAAALGEDLDAPDADDAPMHWSVIDPATDDPALPDGVAALAKFVEAPALLNRRLWQIGVVDDEATGNWLAKNLKAGQRLVSREGALWRWDGYRILAGAELPAAVRLRQRNRLEELRGELEEAEAIVETASERSEIANENVERLEEEIETARTAEQETHRAVREAEGTLSRAREEIANIKRDASAIEGRLQNAEEAEKRAKLDLDEVIAEYNELSALPEESSEGLMEIKAELIEKRANLADARADQMEARSQLDRMLRDMSGRRKRLEFVENEISSWNERASGAGERVSELRERQEEARMEIEELELKPEEIEERRAILSDRIDLSEQTRKDAADALQRAENAQREADVNLKEAEQKLAEAREGRVRCEALLEQAEQHRRDLIERIRERINATPDQLVELGEIDLTKELPGEG
;
A
#
# COMPACT_ATOMS: atom_id res chain seq x y z
N PHE A 1 -64.56 0.95 38.09
CA PHE A 1 -63.92 0.15 37.04
C PHE A 1 -63.54 1.04 35.88
N ASP A 2 -64.49 1.81 35.33
CA ASP A 2 -64.22 2.73 34.23
C ASP A 2 -63.06 3.71 34.50
N GLU A 3 -63.05 4.38 35.66
CA GLU A 3 -61.96 5.30 36.04
C GLU A 3 -60.59 4.61 36.17
N ALA A 4 -60.53 3.41 36.77
CA ALA A 4 -59.30 2.63 36.89
C ALA A 4 -58.81 2.05 35.54
N LEU A 5 -59.74 1.78 34.63
CA LEU A 5 -59.45 1.26 33.30
C LEU A 5 -58.96 2.40 32.39
N GLU A 6 -59.48 3.61 32.58
CA GLU A 6 -59.03 4.83 31.91
C GLU A 6 -57.61 5.21 32.37
N GLU A 7 -57.33 5.23 33.68
CA GLU A 7 -55.98 5.48 34.23
C GLU A 7 -54.96 4.43 33.74
N ALA A 8 -55.31 3.15 33.77
CA ALA A 8 -54.44 2.08 33.27
C ALA A 8 -54.22 2.17 31.74
N SER A 9 -55.21 2.64 30.99
CA SER A 9 -55.09 2.84 29.53
C SER A 9 -54.17 4.02 29.19
N MET A 10 -54.23 5.11 29.95
CA MET A 10 -53.28 6.22 29.81
C MET A 10 -51.84 5.76 30.11
N HIS A 11 -51.64 5.02 31.20
CA HIS A 11 -50.31 4.47 31.52
C HIS A 11 -49.81 3.49 30.45
N LEU A 12 -50.71 2.72 29.81
CA LEU A 12 -50.35 1.88 28.68
C LEU A 12 -49.84 2.71 27.50
N GLU A 13 -50.55 3.79 27.14
CA GLU A 13 -50.16 4.70 26.05
C GLU A 13 -48.79 5.33 26.33
N GLU A 14 -48.54 5.81 27.55
CA GLU A 14 -47.22 6.31 27.97
C GLU A 14 -46.11 5.24 27.84
N CYS A 15 -46.41 3.98 28.16
CA CYS A 15 -45.46 2.87 27.98
C CYS A 15 -45.20 2.54 26.50
N GLU A 16 -46.20 2.66 25.64
CA GLU A 16 -46.08 2.44 24.20
C GLU A 16 -45.23 3.54 23.56
N GLU A 17 -45.49 4.82 23.89
CA GLU A 17 -44.68 5.95 23.46
C GLU A 17 -43.22 5.81 23.93
N LEU A 18 -43.00 5.42 25.19
CA LEU A 18 -41.65 5.19 25.70
C LEU A 18 -40.93 4.08 24.93
N CYS A 19 -41.62 2.97 24.61
CA CYS A 19 -41.04 1.89 23.80
C CYS A 19 -40.63 2.38 22.41
N GLU A 20 -41.48 3.15 21.74
CA GLU A 20 -41.17 3.73 20.43
C GLU A 20 -39.97 4.67 20.51
N GLN A 21 -39.91 5.55 21.51
CA GLN A 21 -38.77 6.44 21.74
C GLN A 21 -37.46 5.67 21.95
N ARG A 22 -37.48 4.57 22.71
CA ARG A 22 -36.28 3.73 22.93
C ARG A 22 -35.87 2.97 21.67
N LYS A 23 -36.82 2.54 20.84
CA LYS A 23 -36.53 1.91 19.54
C LYS A 23 -35.89 2.88 18.57
N MET A 24 -36.41 4.10 18.45
CA MET A 24 -35.78 5.16 17.64
C MET A 24 -34.35 5.47 18.11
N ALA A 25 -34.12 5.56 19.42
CA ALA A 25 -32.78 5.77 19.97
C ALA A 25 -31.80 4.61 19.65
N THR A 26 -32.32 3.38 19.50
CA THR A 26 -31.52 2.21 19.08
C THR A 26 -31.13 2.32 17.61
N GLU A 27 -32.09 2.67 16.75
CA GLU A 27 -31.83 2.90 15.31
C GLU A 27 -30.79 4.02 15.09
N GLU A 28 -30.86 5.11 15.86
CA GLU A 28 -29.86 6.18 15.82
C GLU A 28 -28.45 5.69 16.26
N ALA A 29 -28.38 4.86 17.29
CA ALA A 29 -27.12 4.28 17.78
C ALA A 29 -26.51 3.29 16.77
N GLU A 30 -27.33 2.44 16.16
CA GLU A 30 -26.93 1.50 15.10
C GLU A 30 -26.42 2.25 13.86
N MET A 31 -27.13 3.29 13.43
CA MET A 31 -26.71 4.15 12.31
C MET A 31 -25.37 4.82 12.59
N ARG A 32 -25.19 5.38 13.80
CA ARG A 32 -23.91 5.97 14.21
C ARG A 32 -22.76 4.95 14.20
N LEU A 33 -23.00 3.72 14.65
CA LEU A 33 -22.00 2.65 14.59
C LEU A 33 -21.66 2.26 13.16
N ALA A 34 -22.63 2.22 12.26
CA ALA A 34 -22.39 1.98 10.84
C ALA A 34 -21.50 3.07 10.22
N GLU A 35 -21.80 4.35 10.47
CA GLU A 35 -20.98 5.47 10.01
C GLU A 35 -19.53 5.41 10.53
N LEU A 36 -19.34 5.00 11.79
CA LEU A 36 -18.00 4.86 12.37
C LEU A 36 -17.21 3.69 11.76
N ARG A 37 -17.87 2.56 11.44
CA ARG A 37 -17.22 1.44 10.75
C ARG A 37 -16.80 1.81 9.33
N ASP A 38 -17.61 2.56 8.59
CA ASP A 38 -17.23 3.05 7.27
C ASP A 38 -16.02 3.97 7.34
N ARG A 39 -15.92 4.80 8.39
CA ARG A 39 -14.72 5.61 8.65
C ARG A 39 -13.50 4.76 9.04
N GLU A 40 -13.71 3.65 9.74
CA GLU A 40 -12.66 2.72 10.17
C GLU A 40 -11.91 2.13 8.98
N ASP A 41 -12.64 1.64 7.97
CA ASP A 41 -12.03 1.08 6.76
C ASP A 41 -11.23 2.13 5.97
N ASN A 42 -11.75 3.36 5.89
CA ASN A 42 -11.06 4.48 5.24
C ASN A 42 -9.78 4.87 5.99
N LEU A 43 -9.83 4.97 7.32
CA LEU A 43 -8.65 5.33 8.12
C LEU A 43 -7.61 4.21 8.14
N LYS A 44 -8.00 2.95 8.20
CA LYS A 44 -7.07 1.81 8.09
C LYS A 44 -6.37 1.76 6.74
N THR A 45 -7.08 2.11 5.67
CA THR A 45 -6.46 2.24 4.35
C THR A 45 -5.43 3.37 4.35
N ALA A 46 -5.78 4.55 4.88
CA ALA A 46 -4.85 5.68 5.00
C ALA A 46 -3.64 5.39 5.91
N GLU A 47 -3.83 4.62 6.99
CA GLU A 47 -2.76 4.15 7.89
C GLU A 47 -1.78 3.23 7.17
N ASN A 48 -2.30 2.25 6.41
CA ASN A 48 -1.46 1.35 5.63
C ASN A 48 -0.69 2.12 4.54
N ASP A 49 -1.36 3.01 3.80
CA ASP A 49 -0.72 3.83 2.77
C ASP A 49 0.39 4.73 3.37
N ALA A 50 0.15 5.32 4.54
CA ALA A 50 1.14 6.15 5.23
C ALA A 50 2.33 5.32 5.74
N ARG A 51 2.07 4.13 6.28
CA ARG A 51 3.10 3.19 6.75
C ARG A 51 3.97 2.69 5.59
N ASP A 52 3.37 2.35 4.46
CA ASP A 52 4.10 1.91 3.27
C ASP A 52 4.94 3.05 2.68
N ALA A 53 4.39 4.27 2.61
CA ALA A 53 5.14 5.45 2.17
C ALA A 53 6.35 5.75 3.08
N LEU A 54 6.21 5.62 4.40
CA LEU A 54 7.32 5.77 5.35
C LEU A 54 8.39 4.70 5.10
N ARG A 55 8.00 3.44 4.97
CA ARG A 55 8.92 2.33 4.71
C ARG A 55 9.71 2.51 3.41
N ASP A 56 9.05 2.96 2.35
CA ASP A 56 9.70 3.23 1.06
C ASP A 56 10.70 4.38 1.16
N ALA A 57 10.34 5.45 1.88
CA ALA A 57 11.23 6.58 2.14
C ALA A 57 12.47 6.16 2.95
N GLU A 58 12.28 5.39 4.03
CA GLU A 58 13.37 4.86 4.86
C GLU A 58 14.28 3.93 4.06
N SER A 59 13.71 3.08 3.19
CA SER A 59 14.48 2.20 2.32
C SER A 59 15.37 2.98 1.34
N ARG A 60 14.83 4.05 0.75
CA ARG A 60 15.60 4.94 -0.14
C ARG A 60 16.73 5.64 0.63
N LYS A 61 16.44 6.20 1.81
CA LYS A 61 17.44 6.81 2.69
C LYS A 61 18.57 5.84 3.01
N SER A 62 18.24 4.62 3.45
CA SER A 62 19.23 3.59 3.80
C SER A 62 20.12 3.21 2.61
N ARG A 63 19.55 3.12 1.40
CA ARG A 63 20.31 2.85 0.17
C ARG A 63 21.31 3.97 -0.15
N LEU A 64 20.88 5.22 -0.07
CA LEU A 64 21.74 6.38 -0.30
C LEU A 64 22.86 6.45 0.74
N GLN A 65 22.55 6.23 2.02
CA GLN A 65 23.54 6.16 3.09
C GLN A 65 24.60 5.08 2.83
N ALA A 66 24.17 3.88 2.42
CA ALA A 66 25.11 2.80 2.08
C ALA A 66 26.01 3.14 0.88
N GLU A 67 25.47 3.79 -0.16
CA GLU A 67 26.25 4.22 -1.33
C GLU A 67 27.27 5.32 -0.96
N ILE A 68 26.86 6.29 -0.13
CA ILE A 68 27.73 7.34 0.42
C ILE A 68 28.86 6.72 1.24
N GLU A 69 28.55 5.84 2.20
CA GLU A 69 29.56 5.18 3.05
C GLU A 69 30.55 4.36 2.22
N ALA A 70 30.08 3.65 1.20
CA ALA A 70 30.92 2.88 0.29
C ALA A 70 31.88 3.79 -0.51
N LEU A 71 31.38 4.90 -1.06
CA LEU A 71 32.20 5.87 -1.80
C LEU A 71 33.19 6.60 -0.89
N GLU A 72 32.78 6.97 0.32
CA GLU A 72 33.67 7.57 1.32
C GLU A 72 34.79 6.62 1.73
N SER A 73 34.47 5.34 1.93
CA SER A 73 35.47 4.31 2.26
C SER A 73 36.49 4.16 1.12
N LEU A 74 36.04 4.14 -0.13
CA LEU A 74 36.90 4.04 -1.31
C LEU A 74 37.80 5.27 -1.46
N LEU A 75 37.29 6.48 -1.18
CA LEU A 75 38.07 7.72 -1.21
C LEU A 75 39.11 7.79 -0.07
N LYS A 76 38.74 7.37 1.15
CA LYS A 76 39.66 7.33 2.31
C LYS A 76 40.79 6.33 2.13
N GLY A 77 40.58 5.22 1.43
CA GLY A 77 41.61 4.21 1.15
C GLY A 77 42.83 4.74 0.38
N ASN A 78 42.72 5.91 -0.25
CA ASN A 78 43.81 6.58 -0.98
C ASN A 78 44.43 7.77 -0.20
N ALA A 79 43.94 8.07 1.01
CA ALA A 79 44.26 9.27 1.78
C ALA A 79 45.27 9.02 2.92
N ASP A 80 46.27 8.16 2.70
CA ASP A 80 47.34 7.87 3.69
C ASP A 80 48.40 9.01 3.75
N GLN A 81 47.99 10.24 3.43
CA GLN A 81 48.85 11.43 3.37
C GLN A 81 48.58 12.34 4.58
N GLN A 82 49.66 12.76 5.25
CA GLN A 82 49.63 13.65 6.42
C GLN A 82 49.04 15.04 6.11
N HIS A 83 48.94 15.39 4.81
CA HIS A 83 48.42 16.65 4.30
C HIS A 83 47.31 16.39 3.28
N ARG A 84 46.27 17.24 3.30
CA ARG A 84 45.08 17.11 2.47
C ARG A 84 45.35 17.61 1.05
N ALA A 85 45.13 16.76 0.04
CA ALA A 85 45.37 17.12 -1.35
C ALA A 85 44.36 18.16 -1.87
N VAL A 86 44.79 19.06 -2.75
CA VAL A 86 43.90 20.13 -3.29
C VAL A 86 42.75 19.58 -4.13
N ILE A 87 42.87 18.37 -4.71
CA ILE A 87 41.74 17.63 -5.32
C ILE A 87 40.54 17.49 -4.38
N GLU A 88 40.76 17.58 -3.06
CA GLU A 88 39.71 17.48 -2.07
C GLU A 88 38.93 18.77 -1.81
N ASP A 89 39.42 19.90 -2.29
CA ASP A 89 38.78 21.22 -2.15
C ASP A 89 38.31 21.76 -3.50
N ILE A 90 38.24 20.89 -4.50
CA ILE A 90 37.79 21.20 -5.86
C ILE A 90 36.44 20.50 -6.09
N SER A 91 35.47 21.27 -6.57
CA SER A 91 34.23 20.76 -7.17
C SER A 91 34.17 21.18 -8.65
N VAL A 92 33.88 20.23 -9.52
CA VAL A 92 33.89 20.43 -10.98
C VAL A 92 32.48 20.28 -11.52
N GLN A 93 32.05 21.16 -12.42
CA GLN A 93 30.77 20.97 -13.10
C GLN A 93 30.71 19.61 -13.83
N SER A 94 29.59 18.90 -13.68
CA SER A 94 29.39 17.57 -14.27
C SER A 94 29.74 17.53 -15.76
N GLY A 95 30.56 16.54 -16.16
CA GLY A 95 31.03 16.33 -17.53
C GLY A 95 32.34 17.02 -17.87
N LEU A 96 32.97 17.74 -16.93
CA LEU A 96 34.29 18.38 -17.10
C LEU A 96 35.39 17.74 -16.22
N GLU A 97 35.11 16.63 -15.54
CA GLU A 97 36.05 15.95 -14.66
C GLU A 97 37.28 15.43 -15.44
N LEU A 98 37.05 14.93 -16.66
CA LEU A 98 38.12 14.52 -17.58
C LEU A 98 38.96 15.69 -18.04
N ALA A 99 38.33 16.83 -18.34
CA ALA A 99 39.02 18.06 -18.73
C ALA A 99 39.92 18.57 -17.59
N MET A 100 39.40 18.59 -16.36
CA MET A 100 40.14 19.02 -15.17
C MET A 100 41.31 18.08 -14.86
N ALA A 101 41.08 16.76 -14.91
CA ALA A 101 42.12 15.76 -14.70
C ALA A 101 43.23 15.84 -15.77
N ALA A 102 42.87 16.05 -17.03
CA ALA A 102 43.85 16.24 -18.10
C ALA A 102 44.64 17.55 -17.92
N ALA A 103 44.00 18.61 -17.41
CA ALA A 103 44.61 19.93 -17.23
C ALA A 103 45.69 19.97 -16.15
N LEU A 104 45.42 19.34 -14.99
CA LEU A 104 46.24 19.43 -13.80
C LEU A 104 47.00 18.13 -13.48
N GLY A 105 46.51 16.96 -13.89
CA GLY A 105 47.20 15.69 -13.70
C GLY A 105 47.52 15.43 -12.23
N GLU A 106 48.79 15.09 -11.96
CA GLU A 106 49.32 14.84 -10.61
C GLU A 106 49.39 16.11 -9.74
N ASP A 107 49.31 17.31 -10.34
CA ASP A 107 49.33 18.55 -9.56
C ASP A 107 48.07 18.69 -8.68
N LEU A 108 47.01 17.92 -8.96
CA LEU A 108 45.82 17.81 -8.12
C LEU A 108 46.12 17.16 -6.75
N ASP A 109 47.18 16.36 -6.66
CA ASP A 109 47.57 15.66 -5.44
C ASP A 109 48.40 16.51 -4.48
N ALA A 110 48.90 17.66 -4.94
CA ALA A 110 49.67 18.56 -4.09
C ALA A 110 48.73 19.28 -3.08
N PRO A 111 49.02 19.25 -1.77
CA PRO A 111 48.34 20.05 -0.75
C PRO A 111 48.68 21.55 -0.86
N ASP A 112 48.00 22.39 -0.08
CA ASP A 112 48.30 23.82 0.10
C ASP A 112 49.18 24.10 1.34
N ALA A 113 49.92 23.09 1.81
CA ALA A 113 50.73 23.16 3.02
C ALA A 113 52.22 23.36 2.71
N ASP A 114 52.80 24.47 3.18
CA ASP A 114 54.20 24.86 2.92
C ASP A 114 55.24 23.86 3.46
N ASP A 115 54.87 23.02 4.44
CA ASP A 115 55.72 21.98 5.03
C ASP A 115 55.63 20.63 4.28
N ALA A 116 54.75 20.51 3.30
CA ALA A 116 54.64 19.31 2.45
C ALA A 116 55.75 19.28 1.38
N PRO A 117 56.27 18.07 1.03
CA PRO A 117 57.34 17.91 0.03
C PRO A 117 57.00 18.42 -1.38
N MET A 118 55.71 18.39 -1.74
CA MET A 118 55.14 19.03 -2.93
C MET A 118 53.92 19.79 -2.46
N HIS A 119 53.78 21.06 -2.83
CA HIS A 119 52.63 21.88 -2.43
C HIS A 119 52.36 22.99 -3.45
N TRP A 120 51.15 23.52 -3.39
CA TRP A 120 50.80 24.76 -4.03
C TRP A 120 51.08 25.94 -3.09
N SER A 121 51.66 27.00 -3.64
CA SER A 121 51.85 28.26 -2.93
C SER A 121 51.01 29.37 -3.53
N VAL A 122 50.62 30.33 -2.70
CA VAL A 122 49.85 31.50 -3.14
C VAL A 122 50.75 32.42 -3.97
N ILE A 123 50.31 32.71 -5.20
CA ILE A 123 50.98 33.66 -6.09
C ILE A 123 49.94 34.67 -6.56
N ASP A 124 50.23 35.96 -6.33
CA ASP A 124 49.36 37.04 -6.80
C ASP A 124 49.22 37.01 -8.33
N PRO A 125 48.01 37.24 -8.88
CA PRO A 125 47.80 37.33 -10.33
C PRO A 125 48.67 38.44 -10.93
N ALA A 126 49.46 38.10 -11.96
CA ALA A 126 50.23 39.10 -12.68
C ALA A 126 49.32 39.83 -13.67
N THR A 127 49.43 41.15 -13.75
CA THR A 127 48.57 41.98 -14.62
C THR A 127 48.86 41.82 -16.11
N ASP A 128 49.94 41.13 -16.47
CA ASP A 128 50.42 40.88 -17.84
C ASP A 128 50.23 39.42 -18.29
N ASP A 129 49.50 38.59 -17.54
CA ASP A 129 49.18 37.22 -17.94
C ASP A 129 48.42 37.24 -19.30
N PRO A 130 48.85 36.46 -20.31
CA PRO A 130 48.27 36.50 -21.65
C PRO A 130 46.82 36.02 -21.65
N ALA A 131 45.97 36.66 -22.47
CA ALA A 131 44.60 36.20 -22.68
C ALA A 131 44.56 34.86 -23.43
N LEU A 132 43.57 34.02 -23.12
CA LEU A 132 43.27 32.80 -23.89
C LEU A 132 42.87 33.16 -25.33
N PRO A 133 43.00 32.21 -26.29
CA PRO A 133 42.55 32.43 -27.67
C PRO A 133 41.08 32.87 -27.74
N ASP A 134 40.77 33.72 -28.72
CA ASP A 134 39.41 34.24 -28.91
C ASP A 134 38.38 33.12 -29.07
N GLY A 135 37.27 33.24 -28.34
CA GLY A 135 36.18 32.25 -28.35
C GLY A 135 36.34 31.08 -27.35
N VAL A 136 37.45 31.01 -26.61
CA VAL A 136 37.68 29.96 -25.61
C VAL A 136 37.28 30.40 -24.21
N ALA A 137 36.43 29.62 -23.55
CA ALA A 137 36.09 29.83 -22.15
C ALA A 137 37.19 29.26 -21.24
N ALA A 138 37.59 30.00 -20.20
CA ALA A 138 38.52 29.50 -19.20
C ALA A 138 37.87 28.42 -18.33
N LEU A 139 38.63 27.39 -17.96
CA LEU A 139 38.19 26.30 -17.07
C LEU A 139 37.78 26.84 -15.69
N ALA A 140 38.38 27.94 -15.24
CA ALA A 140 37.99 28.66 -14.02
C ALA A 140 36.50 29.03 -13.94
N LYS A 141 35.77 29.10 -15.06
CA LYS A 141 34.33 29.41 -15.08
C LYS A 141 33.44 28.22 -14.75
N PHE A 142 34.00 27.02 -14.75
CA PHE A 142 33.26 25.75 -14.63
C PHE A 142 33.72 24.91 -13.43
N VAL A 143 34.59 25.47 -12.59
CA VAL A 143 35.22 24.77 -11.46
C VAL A 143 35.21 25.71 -10.26
N GLU A 144 34.79 25.19 -9.11
CA GLU A 144 34.99 25.81 -7.81
C GLU A 144 36.28 25.22 -7.21
N ALA A 145 37.28 26.06 -6.98
CA ALA A 145 38.59 25.63 -6.51
C ALA A 145 39.23 26.69 -5.58
N PRO A 146 40.21 26.32 -4.75
CA PRO A 146 40.90 27.26 -3.88
C PRO A 146 41.56 28.41 -4.66
N ALA A 147 41.60 29.60 -4.07
CA ALA A 147 42.05 30.82 -4.75
C ALA A 147 43.49 30.74 -5.32
N LEU A 148 44.35 29.93 -4.69
CA LEU A 148 45.71 29.61 -5.15
C LEU A 148 45.75 28.98 -6.55
N LEU A 149 44.69 28.26 -6.99
CA LEU A 149 44.62 27.68 -8.34
C LEU A 149 44.08 28.64 -9.40
N ASN A 150 43.45 29.76 -9.01
CA ASN A 150 42.75 30.64 -9.95
C ASN A 150 43.65 31.09 -11.11
N ARG A 151 44.86 31.58 -10.81
CA ARG A 151 45.79 32.06 -11.84
C ARG A 151 46.05 30.99 -12.91
N ARG A 152 46.16 29.72 -12.50
CA ARG A 152 46.37 28.58 -13.41
C ARG A 152 45.11 28.18 -14.16
N LEU A 153 43.96 28.12 -13.48
CA LEU A 153 42.66 27.78 -14.09
C LEU A 153 42.21 28.79 -15.15
N TRP A 154 42.60 30.06 -15.02
CA TRP A 154 42.35 31.09 -16.03
C TRP A 154 43.20 30.94 -17.30
N GLN A 155 44.32 30.18 -17.25
CA GLN A 155 45.20 29.90 -18.38
C GLN A 155 44.92 28.54 -19.04
N ILE A 156 43.85 27.87 -18.61
CA ILE A 156 43.36 26.62 -19.21
C ILE A 156 42.04 26.93 -19.92
N GLY A 157 42.02 26.73 -21.24
CA GLY A 157 40.84 26.93 -22.05
C GLY A 157 40.08 25.63 -22.33
N VAL A 158 38.74 25.68 -22.32
CA VAL A 158 37.88 24.54 -22.64
C VAL A 158 37.42 24.63 -24.10
N VAL A 159 37.60 23.54 -24.85
CA VAL A 159 37.15 23.40 -26.23
C VAL A 159 36.13 22.26 -26.37
N ASP A 160 35.23 22.38 -27.33
CA ASP A 160 34.15 21.39 -27.52
C ASP A 160 34.63 20.11 -28.20
N ASP A 161 35.58 20.19 -29.14
CA ASP A 161 36.06 19.04 -29.92
C ASP A 161 37.57 19.07 -30.22
N GLU A 162 38.07 17.92 -30.68
CA GLU A 162 39.48 17.71 -31.00
C GLU A 162 39.96 18.57 -32.19
N ALA A 163 39.09 18.80 -33.17
CA ALA A 163 39.39 19.61 -34.34
C ALA A 163 39.69 21.07 -33.96
N THR A 164 38.85 21.64 -33.10
CA THR A 164 38.98 23.00 -32.56
C THR A 164 40.22 23.13 -31.70
N GLY A 165 40.48 22.14 -30.82
CA GLY A 165 41.70 22.09 -30.03
C GLY A 165 42.96 22.04 -30.91
N ASN A 166 42.97 21.21 -31.94
CA ASN A 166 44.07 21.11 -32.90
C ASN A 166 44.33 22.42 -33.67
N TRP A 167 43.27 23.13 -34.03
CA TRP A 167 43.37 24.43 -34.71
C TRP A 167 43.90 25.53 -33.79
N LEU A 168 43.32 25.67 -32.60
CA LEU A 168 43.66 26.71 -31.62
C LEU A 168 45.01 26.50 -30.93
N ALA A 169 45.48 25.26 -30.81
CA ALA A 169 46.74 24.96 -30.14
C ALA A 169 47.94 25.71 -30.74
N LYS A 170 47.88 26.08 -32.02
CA LYS A 170 48.93 26.87 -32.71
C LYS A 170 49.04 28.32 -32.22
N ASN A 171 47.98 28.82 -31.58
CA ASN A 171 47.88 30.19 -31.10
C ASN A 171 48.16 30.32 -29.59
N LEU A 172 48.42 29.21 -28.90
CA LEU A 172 48.68 29.22 -27.46
C LEU A 172 49.94 30.02 -27.12
N LYS A 173 49.84 30.85 -26.09
CA LYS A 173 50.99 31.56 -25.50
C LYS A 173 51.70 30.67 -24.49
N ALA A 174 52.92 31.06 -24.12
CA ALA A 174 53.69 30.35 -23.11
C ALA A 174 52.87 30.19 -21.82
N GLY A 175 52.82 28.97 -21.28
CA GLY A 175 52.05 28.60 -20.10
C GLY A 175 50.62 28.13 -20.36
N GLN A 176 50.04 28.40 -21.53
CA GLN A 176 48.64 28.09 -21.81
C GLN A 176 48.38 26.63 -22.19
N ARG A 177 47.16 26.18 -21.91
CA ARG A 177 46.66 24.85 -22.22
C ARG A 177 45.24 24.93 -22.75
N LEU A 178 44.86 24.00 -23.63
CA LEU A 178 43.47 23.71 -23.97
C LEU A 178 43.13 22.31 -23.52
N VAL A 179 41.88 22.12 -23.10
CA VAL A 179 41.31 20.83 -22.72
C VAL A 179 39.98 20.61 -23.39
N SER A 180 39.70 19.38 -23.84
CA SER A 180 38.35 18.99 -24.26
C SER A 180 37.58 18.33 -23.11
N ARG A 181 36.25 18.29 -23.23
CA ARG A 181 35.38 17.54 -22.32
C ARG A 181 35.73 16.05 -22.24
N GLU A 182 36.26 15.50 -23.33
CA GLU A 182 36.67 14.10 -23.44
C GLU A 182 38.07 13.83 -22.84
N GLY A 183 38.73 14.85 -22.27
CA GLY A 183 40.03 14.74 -21.63
C GLY A 183 41.23 14.89 -22.57
N ALA A 184 41.04 15.43 -23.78
CA ALA A 184 42.15 15.72 -24.67
C ALA A 184 42.94 16.95 -24.21
N LEU A 185 44.27 16.78 -24.12
CA LEU A 185 45.38 17.68 -23.81
C LEU A 185 45.95 18.47 -24.99
N TRP A 186 45.94 19.81 -25.00
CA TRP A 186 46.91 20.59 -25.78
C TRP A 186 47.69 21.59 -24.94
N ARG A 187 49.03 21.49 -24.93
CA ARG A 187 49.91 22.44 -24.24
C ARG A 187 50.75 23.25 -25.23
N TRP A 188 51.06 24.49 -24.88
CA TRP A 188 51.78 25.45 -25.73
C TRP A 188 53.14 24.96 -26.27
N ASP A 189 53.81 24.06 -25.54
CA ASP A 189 55.12 23.49 -25.88
C ASP A 189 55.03 22.28 -26.82
N GLY A 190 53.83 21.89 -27.24
CA GLY A 190 53.57 20.78 -28.14
C GLY A 190 53.21 19.46 -27.44
N TYR A 191 53.20 19.41 -26.10
CA TYR A 191 52.72 18.24 -25.36
C TYR A 191 51.21 18.04 -25.55
N ARG A 192 50.78 16.79 -25.78
CA ARG A 192 49.37 16.43 -26.00
C ARG A 192 48.97 15.17 -25.25
N ILE A 193 47.70 15.13 -24.87
CA ILE A 193 46.99 13.94 -24.37
C ILE A 193 45.83 13.71 -25.34
N LEU A 194 45.66 12.50 -25.84
CA LEU A 194 44.52 12.18 -26.71
C LEU A 194 43.29 11.84 -25.86
N ALA A 195 42.10 12.08 -26.41
CA ALA A 195 40.86 11.61 -25.79
C ALA A 195 40.93 10.09 -25.55
N GLY A 196 40.42 9.63 -24.42
CA GLY A 196 40.46 8.23 -24.02
C GLY A 196 41.74 7.78 -23.30
N ALA A 197 42.69 8.68 -23.01
CA ALA A 197 43.81 8.37 -22.12
C ALA A 197 43.31 8.05 -20.69
N GLU A 198 43.95 7.09 -20.04
CA GLU A 198 43.65 6.75 -18.64
C GLU A 198 44.16 7.87 -17.71
N LEU A 199 43.21 8.53 -17.03
CA LEU A 199 43.48 9.65 -16.13
C LEU A 199 43.01 9.27 -14.71
N PRO A 200 43.89 8.79 -13.81
CA PRO A 200 43.52 8.37 -12.46
C PRO A 200 42.83 9.48 -11.63
N ALA A 201 43.27 10.73 -11.80
CA ALA A 201 42.64 11.88 -11.16
C ALA A 201 41.19 12.13 -11.64
N ALA A 202 40.83 11.72 -12.86
CA ALA A 202 39.47 11.87 -13.38
C ALA A 202 38.49 10.94 -12.68
N VAL A 203 38.93 9.73 -12.31
CA VAL A 203 38.11 8.76 -11.57
C VAL A 203 37.82 9.31 -10.17
N ARG A 204 38.83 9.86 -9.49
CA ARG A 204 38.67 10.46 -8.16
C ARG A 204 37.77 11.69 -8.18
N LEU A 205 37.94 12.59 -9.15
CA LEU A 205 37.05 13.76 -9.31
C LEU A 205 35.60 13.33 -9.58
N ARG A 206 35.36 12.34 -10.44
CA ARG A 206 34.01 11.80 -10.69
C ARG A 206 33.38 11.19 -9.44
N GLN A 207 34.15 10.41 -8.69
CA GLN A 207 33.67 9.82 -7.43
C GLN A 207 33.32 10.88 -6.39
N ARG A 208 34.08 11.98 -6.32
CA ARG A 208 33.78 13.11 -5.41
C ARG A 208 32.53 13.89 -5.83
N ASN A 209 32.42 14.25 -7.11
CA ASN A 209 31.22 14.90 -7.64
C ASN A 209 29.98 14.04 -7.38
N ARG A 210 30.08 12.71 -7.58
CA ARG A 210 29.00 11.77 -7.28
C ARG A 210 28.69 11.71 -5.78
N LEU A 211 29.69 11.77 -4.92
CA LEU A 211 29.49 11.83 -3.47
C LEU A 211 28.76 13.11 -3.03
N GLU A 212 29.09 14.25 -3.62
CA GLU A 212 28.39 15.52 -3.37
C GLU A 212 26.93 15.47 -3.83
N GLU A 213 26.68 14.92 -5.03
CA GLU A 213 25.33 14.69 -5.55
C GLU A 213 24.50 13.79 -4.62
N LEU A 214 25.06 12.63 -4.23
CA LEU A 214 24.40 11.69 -3.33
C LEU A 214 24.11 12.27 -1.95
N ARG A 215 24.98 13.15 -1.43
CA ARG A 215 24.72 13.87 -0.17
C ARG A 215 23.54 14.83 -0.31
N GLY A 216 23.42 15.53 -1.42
CA GLY A 216 22.24 16.33 -1.74
C GLY A 216 20.97 15.47 -1.84
N GLU A 217 21.04 14.34 -2.55
CA GLU A 217 19.92 13.37 -2.62
C GLU A 217 19.56 12.81 -1.24
N LEU A 218 20.53 12.61 -0.34
CA LEU A 218 20.30 12.15 1.02
C LEU A 218 19.56 13.20 1.84
N GLU A 219 19.97 14.47 1.79
CA GLU A 219 19.26 15.56 2.48
C GLU A 219 17.79 15.65 2.03
N GLU A 220 17.53 15.54 0.73
CA GLU A 220 16.16 15.46 0.19
C GLU A 220 15.41 14.23 0.70
N ALA A 221 16.05 13.06 0.72
CA ALA A 221 15.45 11.82 1.22
C ALA A 221 15.14 11.89 2.73
N GLU A 222 15.99 12.56 3.52
CA GLU A 222 15.76 12.78 4.94
C GLU A 222 14.54 13.66 5.20
N ALA A 223 14.36 14.74 4.45
CA ALA A 223 13.17 15.57 4.51
C ALA A 223 11.90 14.78 4.13
N ILE A 224 11.98 13.89 3.12
CA ILE A 224 10.86 13.02 2.74
C ILE A 224 10.51 12.04 3.87
N VAL A 225 11.51 11.41 4.50
CA VAL A 225 11.31 10.51 5.65
C VAL A 225 10.62 11.25 6.81
N GLU A 226 11.05 12.45 7.13
CA GLU A 226 10.43 13.27 8.19
C GLU A 226 8.94 13.52 7.89
N THR A 227 8.62 13.99 6.68
CA THR A 227 7.21 14.22 6.30
C THR A 227 6.37 12.94 6.24
N ALA A 228 6.96 11.80 5.87
CA ALA A 228 6.28 10.51 5.85
C ALA A 228 6.04 9.98 7.28
N SER A 229 7.00 10.22 8.19
CA SER A 229 6.88 9.86 9.61
C SER A 229 5.75 10.62 10.27
N GLU A 230 5.70 11.94 10.10
CA GLU A 230 4.61 12.79 10.62
C GLU A 230 3.24 12.33 10.10
N ARG A 231 3.14 11.98 8.81
CA ARG A 231 1.89 11.46 8.23
C ARG A 231 1.50 10.11 8.83
N SER A 232 2.47 9.20 9.04
CA SER A 232 2.20 7.90 9.67
C SER A 232 1.77 8.06 11.12
N GLU A 233 2.37 8.98 11.88
CA GLU A 233 1.98 9.28 13.26
C GLU A 233 0.55 9.81 13.32
N ILE A 234 0.22 10.82 12.49
CA ILE A 234 -1.14 11.36 12.40
C ILE A 234 -2.16 10.29 12.00
N ALA A 235 -1.81 9.42 11.05
CA ALA A 235 -2.70 8.34 10.64
C ALA A 235 -2.97 7.34 11.78
N ASN A 236 -1.94 6.95 12.53
CA ASN A 236 -2.08 6.09 13.71
C ASN A 236 -2.96 6.76 14.79
N GLU A 237 -2.70 8.03 15.12
CA GLU A 237 -3.50 8.78 16.10
C GLU A 237 -4.98 8.87 15.71
N ASN A 238 -5.27 9.03 14.41
CA ASN A 238 -6.63 9.08 13.91
C ASN A 238 -7.34 7.72 14.04
N VAL A 239 -6.64 6.61 13.82
CA VAL A 239 -7.17 5.25 14.02
C VAL A 239 -7.44 5.02 15.51
N GLU A 240 -6.49 5.31 16.39
CA GLU A 240 -6.66 5.16 17.85
C GLU A 240 -7.87 5.96 18.37
N ARG A 241 -8.00 7.23 17.95
CA ARG A 241 -9.17 8.05 18.32
C ARG A 241 -10.48 7.46 17.81
N LEU A 242 -10.49 6.92 16.60
CA LEU A 242 -11.71 6.30 16.04
C LEU A 242 -12.07 5.01 16.78
N GLU A 243 -11.09 4.20 17.18
CA GLU A 243 -11.33 2.99 17.99
C GLU A 243 -11.99 3.34 19.34
N GLU A 244 -11.56 4.42 19.99
CA GLU A 244 -12.23 4.96 21.18
C GLU A 244 -13.68 5.40 20.90
N GLU A 245 -13.91 6.11 19.78
CA GLU A 245 -15.26 6.51 19.34
C GLU A 245 -16.16 5.30 19.05
N ILE A 246 -15.61 4.22 18.47
CA ILE A 246 -16.34 2.98 18.20
C ILE A 246 -16.70 2.28 19.50
N GLU A 247 -15.78 2.18 20.46
CA GLU A 247 -16.06 1.53 21.74
C GLU A 247 -17.13 2.31 22.53
N THR A 248 -17.03 3.64 22.57
CA THR A 248 -18.08 4.47 23.20
C THR A 248 -19.43 4.31 22.50
N ALA A 249 -19.47 4.25 21.16
CA ALA A 249 -20.70 4.01 20.41
C ALA A 249 -21.29 2.59 20.66
N ARG A 250 -20.44 1.56 20.81
CA ARG A 250 -20.88 0.19 21.18
C ARG A 250 -21.49 0.13 22.57
N THR A 251 -20.90 0.82 23.54
CA THR A 251 -21.48 0.88 24.89
C THR A 251 -22.84 1.58 24.87
N ALA A 252 -22.97 2.69 24.13
CA ALA A 252 -24.25 3.39 23.95
C ALA A 252 -25.32 2.51 23.26
N GLU A 253 -24.98 1.79 22.19
CA GLU A 253 -25.86 0.82 21.53
C GLU A 253 -26.37 -0.24 22.53
N GLN A 254 -25.46 -0.85 23.31
CA GLN A 254 -25.85 -1.83 24.34
C GLN A 254 -26.79 -1.24 25.39
N GLU A 255 -26.58 0.01 25.80
CA GLU A 255 -27.47 0.71 26.72
C GLU A 255 -28.85 0.98 26.10
N THR A 256 -28.93 1.37 24.84
CA THR A 256 -30.21 1.56 24.13
C THR A 256 -31.01 0.26 24.02
N HIS A 257 -30.36 -0.86 23.67
CA HIS A 257 -31.02 -2.17 23.66
C HIS A 257 -31.50 -2.62 25.05
N ARG A 258 -30.75 -2.32 26.11
CA ARG A 258 -31.20 -2.59 27.49
C ARG A 258 -32.43 -1.75 27.82
N ALA A 259 -32.42 -0.47 27.47
CA ALA A 259 -33.55 0.43 27.69
C ALA A 259 -34.81 -0.02 26.93
N VAL A 260 -34.67 -0.53 25.70
CA VAL A 260 -35.79 -1.15 24.96
C VAL A 260 -36.36 -2.34 25.71
N ARG A 261 -35.52 -3.28 26.18
CA ARG A 261 -36.00 -4.46 26.92
C ARG A 261 -36.71 -4.09 28.22
N GLU A 262 -36.21 -3.07 28.92
CA GLU A 262 -36.84 -2.55 30.13
C GLU A 262 -38.21 -1.92 29.82
N ALA A 263 -38.30 -1.11 28.76
CA ALA A 263 -39.54 -0.48 28.30
C ALA A 263 -40.57 -1.53 27.82
N GLU A 264 -40.14 -2.56 27.09
CA GLU A 264 -41.02 -3.66 26.68
C GLU A 264 -41.53 -4.45 27.91
N GLY A 265 -40.70 -4.59 28.94
CA GLY A 265 -41.08 -5.19 30.22
C GLY A 265 -42.08 -4.34 31.01
N THR A 266 -41.99 -3.00 30.99
CA THR A 266 -43.01 -2.12 31.57
C THR A 266 -44.31 -2.17 30.77
N LEU A 267 -44.21 -2.15 29.43
CA LEU A 267 -45.35 -2.26 28.53
C LEU A 267 -46.12 -3.57 28.73
N SER A 268 -45.42 -4.70 28.84
CA SER A 268 -46.05 -6.00 29.10
C SER A 268 -46.79 -6.02 30.44
N ARG A 269 -46.24 -5.37 31.48
CA ARG A 269 -46.90 -5.26 32.80
C ARG A 269 -48.15 -4.39 32.73
N ALA A 270 -48.11 -3.25 32.04
CA ALA A 270 -49.27 -2.39 31.84
C ALA A 270 -50.40 -3.12 31.09
N ARG A 271 -50.06 -3.91 30.06
CA ARG A 271 -51.02 -4.77 29.33
C ARG A 271 -51.65 -5.84 30.23
N GLU A 272 -50.85 -6.46 31.09
CA GLU A 272 -51.33 -7.47 32.04
C GLU A 272 -52.24 -6.85 33.11
N GLU A 273 -51.93 -5.65 33.59
CA GLU A 273 -52.77 -4.90 34.52
C GLU A 273 -54.15 -4.58 33.93
N ILE A 274 -54.21 -4.06 32.71
CA ILE A 274 -55.49 -3.85 32.00
C ILE A 274 -56.26 -5.16 31.84
N ALA A 275 -55.57 -6.26 31.48
CA ALA A 275 -56.22 -7.56 31.34
C ALA A 275 -56.80 -8.07 32.67
N ASN A 276 -56.11 -7.83 33.79
CA ASN A 276 -56.57 -8.18 35.13
C ASN A 276 -57.77 -7.32 35.56
N ILE A 277 -57.71 -6.00 35.37
CA ILE A 277 -58.85 -5.09 35.64
C ILE A 277 -60.08 -5.53 34.83
N LYS A 278 -59.92 -5.87 33.55
CA LYS A 278 -61.01 -6.38 32.69
C LYS A 278 -61.58 -7.71 33.20
N ARG A 279 -60.73 -8.64 33.64
CA ARG A 279 -61.18 -9.91 34.24
C ARG A 279 -61.97 -9.68 35.52
N ASP A 280 -61.47 -8.84 36.42
CA ASP A 280 -62.12 -8.56 37.70
C ASP A 280 -63.46 -7.85 37.51
N ALA A 281 -63.53 -6.90 36.57
CA ALA A 281 -64.77 -6.25 36.16
C ALA A 281 -65.80 -7.29 35.66
N SER A 282 -65.41 -8.18 34.75
CA SER A 282 -66.28 -9.24 34.22
C SER A 282 -66.73 -10.23 35.32
N ALA A 283 -65.86 -10.57 36.27
CA ALA A 283 -66.18 -11.45 37.38
C ALA A 283 -67.21 -10.81 38.35
N ILE A 284 -67.09 -9.51 38.61
CA ILE A 284 -68.03 -8.77 39.46
C ILE A 284 -69.37 -8.58 38.74
N GLU A 285 -69.36 -8.26 37.45
CA GLU A 285 -70.56 -8.14 36.63
C GLU A 285 -71.34 -9.47 36.60
N GLY A 286 -70.65 -10.60 36.45
CA GLY A 286 -71.26 -11.93 36.56
C GLY A 286 -71.83 -12.22 37.96
N ARG A 287 -71.17 -11.78 39.04
CA ARG A 287 -71.72 -11.90 40.41
C ARG A 287 -72.95 -11.02 40.62
N LEU A 288 -72.95 -9.80 40.08
CA LEU A 288 -74.08 -8.88 40.15
C LEU A 288 -75.29 -9.47 39.43
N GLN A 289 -75.12 -9.96 38.20
CA GLN A 289 -76.19 -10.65 37.46
C GLN A 289 -76.76 -11.84 38.24
N ASN A 290 -75.89 -12.69 38.81
CA ASN A 290 -76.34 -13.81 39.64
C ASN A 290 -77.12 -13.36 40.89
N ALA A 291 -76.70 -12.26 41.53
CA ALA A 291 -77.38 -11.72 42.71
C ALA A 291 -78.73 -11.10 42.35
N GLU A 292 -78.81 -10.35 41.24
CA GLU A 292 -80.06 -9.80 40.71
C GLU A 292 -81.05 -10.91 40.33
N GLU A 293 -80.58 -11.99 39.70
CA GLU A 293 -81.40 -13.17 39.41
C GLU A 293 -81.90 -13.85 40.69
N ALA A 294 -81.05 -13.97 41.72
CA ALA A 294 -81.41 -14.53 43.01
C ALA A 294 -82.43 -13.67 43.76
N GLU A 295 -82.25 -12.34 43.76
CA GLU A 295 -83.21 -11.38 44.33
C GLU A 295 -84.56 -11.48 43.63
N LYS A 296 -84.56 -11.55 42.29
CA LYS A 296 -85.78 -11.69 41.50
C LYS A 296 -86.52 -12.99 41.81
N ARG A 297 -85.80 -14.10 42.01
CA ARG A 297 -86.39 -15.38 42.47
C ARG A 297 -86.97 -15.26 43.88
N ALA A 298 -86.20 -14.72 44.83
CA ALA A 298 -86.67 -14.56 46.20
C ALA A 298 -87.91 -13.65 46.32
N LYS A 299 -88.01 -12.61 45.48
CA LYS A 299 -89.22 -11.76 45.37
C LYS A 299 -90.42 -12.56 44.88
N LEU A 300 -90.24 -13.36 43.83
CA LEU A 300 -91.30 -14.25 43.33
C LEU A 300 -91.75 -15.25 44.41
N ASP A 301 -90.80 -15.87 45.12
CA ASP A 301 -91.10 -16.80 46.21
C ASP A 301 -91.83 -16.10 47.37
N LEU A 302 -91.45 -14.86 47.73
CA LEU A 302 -92.11 -14.06 48.75
C LEU A 302 -93.55 -13.69 48.34
N ASP A 303 -93.76 -13.27 47.09
CA ASP A 303 -95.08 -12.94 46.57
C ASP A 303 -96.01 -14.18 46.59
N GLU A 304 -95.49 -15.37 46.26
CA GLU A 304 -96.25 -16.63 46.40
C GLU A 304 -96.61 -16.92 47.87
N VAL A 305 -95.68 -16.78 48.82
CA VAL A 305 -95.94 -17.01 50.25
C VAL A 305 -96.94 -16.00 50.82
N ILE A 306 -96.89 -14.73 50.39
CA ILE A 306 -97.86 -13.70 50.80
C ILE A 306 -99.25 -14.03 50.25
N ALA A 307 -99.35 -14.48 49.00
CA ALA A 307 -100.61 -14.93 48.42
C ALA A 307 -101.20 -16.11 49.20
N GLU A 308 -100.37 -17.11 49.55
CA GLU A 308 -100.79 -18.26 50.37
C GLU A 308 -101.21 -17.84 51.79
N TYR A 309 -100.49 -16.92 52.44
CA TYR A 309 -100.83 -16.41 53.77
C TYR A 309 -102.17 -15.64 53.77
N ASN A 310 -102.40 -14.79 52.77
CA ASN A 310 -103.63 -14.03 52.64
C ASN A 310 -104.84 -14.94 52.36
N GLU A 311 -104.66 -16.03 51.59
CA GLU A 311 -105.68 -17.07 51.41
C GLU A 311 -106.00 -17.80 52.72
N LEU A 312 -104.99 -18.08 53.56
CA LEU A 312 -105.15 -18.74 54.86
C LEU A 312 -105.77 -17.83 55.94
N SER A 313 -105.49 -16.52 55.93
CA SER A 313 -106.03 -15.58 56.94
C SER A 313 -107.47 -15.13 56.68
N ALA A 314 -108.02 -15.38 55.49
CA ALA A 314 -109.35 -14.96 55.08
C ALA A 314 -110.46 -16.01 55.30
N LEU A 315 -110.17 -17.10 56.03
CA LEU A 315 -111.14 -18.17 56.33
C LEU A 315 -111.84 -17.94 57.70
N PRO A 316 -113.17 -17.75 57.74
CA PRO A 316 -113.97 -17.91 58.95
C PRO A 316 -114.23 -19.39 59.28
N GLU A 317 -114.21 -19.73 60.56
CA GLU A 317 -114.72 -21.01 61.10
C GLU A 317 -116.24 -21.14 60.89
N GLU A 318 -116.66 -22.37 60.53
CA GLU A 318 -118.04 -22.86 60.27
C GLU A 318 -118.65 -22.43 58.92
N SER A 319 -119.23 -23.28 58.05
CA SER A 319 -120.08 -24.46 58.31
C SER A 319 -120.04 -25.42 57.10
N SER A 320 -120.18 -26.72 57.37
CA SER A 320 -120.23 -27.78 56.36
C SER A 320 -121.58 -27.87 55.66
N GLU A 321 -121.71 -27.35 54.43
CA GLU A 321 -122.55 -28.00 53.39
C GLU A 321 -122.35 -27.47 51.94
N GLY A 322 -121.79 -26.27 51.74
CA GLY A 322 -121.35 -25.79 50.40
C GLY A 322 -119.90 -26.15 50.02
N LEU A 323 -119.17 -26.77 50.96
CA LEU A 323 -117.73 -27.06 50.85
C LEU A 323 -117.38 -28.05 49.74
N MET A 324 -118.28 -28.94 49.32
CA MET A 324 -117.95 -29.90 48.24
C MET A 324 -117.88 -29.25 46.87
N GLU A 325 -118.79 -28.32 46.56
CA GLU A 325 -118.87 -27.69 45.23
C GLU A 325 -117.76 -26.64 45.07
N ILE A 326 -117.52 -25.82 46.10
CA ILE A 326 -116.37 -24.89 46.13
C ILE A 326 -115.05 -25.65 46.19
N LYS A 327 -114.95 -26.80 46.90
CA LYS A 327 -113.74 -27.65 46.82
C LYS A 327 -113.56 -28.25 45.44
N ALA A 328 -114.63 -28.63 44.74
CA ALA A 328 -114.54 -29.15 43.38
C ALA A 328 -114.06 -28.07 42.40
N GLU A 329 -114.62 -26.86 42.45
CA GLU A 329 -114.13 -25.72 41.66
C GLU A 329 -112.69 -25.32 42.04
N LEU A 330 -112.33 -25.35 43.32
CA LEU A 330 -110.97 -25.08 43.79
C LEU A 330 -109.99 -26.15 43.29
N ILE A 331 -110.37 -27.43 43.30
CA ILE A 331 -109.58 -28.52 42.74
C ILE A 331 -109.41 -28.32 41.23
N GLU A 332 -110.45 -27.94 40.51
CA GLU A 332 -110.39 -27.67 39.07
C GLU A 332 -109.50 -26.45 38.74
N LYS A 333 -109.62 -25.35 39.49
CA LYS A 333 -108.75 -24.17 39.31
C LYS A 333 -107.31 -24.45 39.69
N ARG A 334 -107.06 -25.26 40.73
CA ARG A 334 -105.71 -25.72 41.08
C ARG A 334 -105.13 -26.64 40.01
N ALA A 335 -105.93 -27.52 39.41
CA ALA A 335 -105.50 -28.33 38.27
C ALA A 335 -105.13 -27.46 37.07
N ASN A 336 -105.98 -26.49 36.69
CA ASN A 336 -105.69 -25.55 35.60
C ASN A 336 -104.45 -24.68 35.87
N LEU A 337 -104.24 -24.24 37.12
CA LEU A 337 -103.03 -23.50 37.51
C LEU A 337 -101.78 -24.39 37.46
N ALA A 338 -101.90 -25.66 37.86
CA ALA A 338 -100.82 -26.63 37.77
C ALA A 338 -100.43 -26.90 36.30
N ASP A 339 -101.42 -27.04 35.42
CA ASP A 339 -101.20 -27.20 33.97
C ASP A 339 -100.56 -25.95 33.36
N ALA A 340 -101.06 -24.76 33.67
CA ALA A 340 -100.46 -23.50 33.18
C ALA A 340 -99.04 -23.27 33.71
N ARG A 341 -98.73 -23.67 34.95
CA ARG A 341 -97.37 -23.66 35.51
C ARG A 341 -96.47 -24.67 34.82
N ALA A 342 -96.99 -25.86 34.50
CA ALA A 342 -96.25 -26.87 33.73
C ALA A 342 -95.88 -26.34 32.33
N ASP A 343 -96.83 -25.73 31.62
CA ASP A 343 -96.62 -25.11 30.30
C ASP A 343 -95.59 -23.97 30.37
N GLN A 344 -95.68 -23.10 31.38
CA GLN A 344 -94.72 -22.01 31.58
C GLN A 344 -93.31 -22.54 31.89
N MET A 345 -93.21 -23.57 32.73
CA MET A 345 -91.93 -24.18 33.09
C MET A 345 -91.32 -24.89 31.87
N GLU A 346 -92.14 -25.53 31.03
CA GLU A 346 -91.71 -26.11 29.76
C GLU A 346 -91.19 -25.02 28.80
N ALA A 347 -91.96 -23.96 28.56
CA ALA A 347 -91.56 -22.84 27.69
C ALA A 347 -90.27 -22.15 28.17
N ARG A 348 -90.12 -21.96 29.49
CA ARG A 348 -88.89 -21.41 30.08
C ARG A 348 -87.70 -22.33 29.89
N SER A 349 -87.88 -23.64 30.07
CA SER A 349 -86.82 -24.62 29.83
C SER A 349 -86.36 -24.65 28.37
N GLN A 350 -87.30 -24.43 27.42
CA GLN A 350 -87.00 -24.33 25.99
C GLN A 350 -86.21 -23.05 25.68
N LEU A 351 -86.61 -21.90 26.26
CA LEU A 351 -85.87 -20.65 26.13
C LEU A 351 -84.44 -20.76 26.70
N ASP A 352 -84.28 -21.32 27.91
CA ASP A 352 -82.97 -21.51 28.54
C ASP A 352 -82.08 -22.46 27.73
N ARG A 353 -82.68 -23.43 27.01
CA ARG A 353 -81.96 -24.30 26.08
C ARG A 353 -81.51 -23.52 24.85
N MET A 354 -82.39 -22.72 24.24
CA MET A 354 -82.06 -21.88 23.08
C MET A 354 -80.96 -20.86 23.40
N LEU A 355 -81.01 -20.22 24.58
CA LEU A 355 -79.98 -19.26 25.00
C LEU A 355 -78.62 -19.92 25.21
N ARG A 356 -78.60 -21.12 25.81
CA ARG A 356 -77.37 -21.93 25.94
C ARG A 356 -76.81 -22.34 24.58
N ASP A 357 -77.67 -22.77 23.66
CA ASP A 357 -77.26 -23.13 22.31
C ASP A 357 -76.72 -21.92 21.54
N MET A 358 -77.34 -20.74 21.67
CA MET A 358 -76.85 -19.50 21.08
C MET A 358 -75.48 -19.10 21.63
N SER A 359 -75.30 -19.14 22.96
CA SER A 359 -74.01 -18.87 23.60
C SER A 359 -72.93 -19.85 23.15
N GLY A 360 -73.26 -21.15 23.07
CA GLY A 360 -72.36 -22.19 22.56
C GLY A 360 -71.96 -21.96 21.10
N ARG A 361 -72.92 -21.59 20.24
CA ARG A 361 -72.66 -21.25 18.82
C ARG A 361 -71.78 -20.01 18.69
N ARG A 362 -72.00 -18.97 19.50
CA ARG A 362 -71.18 -17.76 19.50
C ARG A 362 -69.72 -18.05 19.86
N LYS A 363 -69.49 -18.82 20.93
CA LYS A 363 -68.14 -19.28 21.32
C LYS A 363 -67.48 -20.15 20.24
N ARG A 364 -68.26 -20.99 19.57
CA ARG A 364 -67.78 -21.82 18.45
C ARG A 364 -67.35 -20.97 17.26
N LEU A 365 -68.11 -19.93 16.92
CA LEU A 365 -67.77 -19.01 15.83
C LEU A 365 -66.48 -18.23 16.15
N GLU A 366 -66.37 -17.67 17.35
CA GLU A 366 -65.17 -16.96 17.80
C GLU A 366 -63.92 -17.88 17.77
N PHE A 367 -64.06 -19.13 18.22
CA PHE A 367 -62.99 -20.12 18.12
C PHE A 367 -62.57 -20.38 16.66
N VAL A 368 -63.54 -20.55 15.76
CA VAL A 368 -63.29 -20.79 14.33
C VAL A 368 -62.65 -19.56 13.67
N GLU A 369 -63.08 -18.34 14.01
CA GLU A 369 -62.47 -17.10 13.50
C GLU A 369 -61.00 -16.99 13.93
N ASN A 370 -60.70 -17.30 15.20
CA ASN A 370 -59.33 -17.32 15.70
C ASN A 370 -58.48 -18.41 15.01
N GLU A 371 -59.03 -19.60 14.79
CA GLU A 371 -58.34 -20.65 14.02
C GLU A 371 -58.06 -20.19 12.59
N ILE A 372 -59.05 -19.60 11.90
CA ILE A 372 -58.88 -19.09 10.52
C ILE A 372 -57.78 -18.03 10.48
N SER A 373 -57.77 -17.08 11.43
CA SER A 373 -56.70 -16.06 11.51
C SER A 373 -55.33 -16.72 11.68
N SER A 374 -55.19 -17.65 12.62
CA SER A 374 -53.94 -18.37 12.87
C SER A 374 -53.48 -19.20 11.66
N TRP A 375 -54.40 -19.81 10.91
CA TRP A 375 -54.06 -20.55 9.70
C TRP A 375 -53.64 -19.62 8.56
N ASN A 376 -54.27 -18.45 8.43
CA ASN A 376 -53.91 -17.44 7.43
C ASN A 376 -52.53 -16.84 7.71
N GLU A 377 -52.22 -16.49 8.96
CA GLU A 377 -50.89 -16.01 9.36
C GLU A 377 -49.81 -17.05 9.05
N ARG A 378 -50.07 -18.33 9.39
CA ARG A 378 -49.14 -19.43 9.06
C ARG A 378 -48.98 -19.64 7.56
N ALA A 379 -50.04 -19.50 6.78
CA ALA A 379 -49.98 -19.61 5.33
C ALA A 379 -49.18 -18.44 4.72
N SER A 380 -49.38 -17.20 5.20
CA SER A 380 -48.62 -16.02 4.77
C SER A 380 -47.13 -16.17 5.08
N GLY A 381 -46.79 -16.48 6.34
CA GLY A 381 -45.40 -16.66 6.75
C GLY A 381 -44.73 -17.89 6.14
N ALA A 382 -45.49 -18.89 5.66
CA ALA A 382 -44.95 -19.97 4.83
C ALA A 382 -44.71 -19.51 3.39
N GLY A 383 -45.59 -18.68 2.83
CA GLY A 383 -45.44 -18.08 1.51
C GLY A 383 -44.20 -17.19 1.40
N GLU A 384 -43.98 -16.32 2.39
CA GLU A 384 -42.79 -15.47 2.50
C GLU A 384 -41.51 -16.30 2.54
N ARG A 385 -41.45 -17.31 3.43
CA ARG A 385 -40.30 -18.23 3.52
C ARG A 385 -40.04 -18.99 2.22
N VAL A 386 -41.09 -19.39 1.49
CA VAL A 386 -40.92 -20.04 0.18
C VAL A 386 -40.37 -19.07 -0.86
N SER A 387 -40.77 -17.79 -0.81
CA SER A 387 -40.21 -16.75 -1.70
C SER A 387 -38.73 -16.53 -1.43
N GLU A 388 -38.36 -16.34 -0.17
CA GLU A 388 -36.97 -16.15 0.26
C GLU A 388 -36.09 -17.35 -0.14
N LEU A 389 -36.58 -18.58 0.08
CA LEU A 389 -35.84 -19.77 -0.32
C LEU A 389 -35.66 -19.91 -1.83
N ARG A 390 -36.61 -19.40 -2.65
CA ARG A 390 -36.48 -19.38 -4.11
C ARG A 390 -35.47 -18.35 -4.58
N GLU A 391 -35.47 -17.17 -3.99
CA GLU A 391 -34.47 -16.14 -4.28
C GLU A 391 -33.07 -16.65 -3.95
N ARG A 392 -32.87 -17.20 -2.75
CA ARG A 392 -31.60 -17.81 -2.35
C ARG A 392 -31.18 -18.98 -3.22
N GLN A 393 -32.14 -19.78 -3.72
CA GLN A 393 -31.84 -20.87 -4.64
C GLN A 393 -31.34 -20.35 -5.99
N GLU A 394 -31.94 -19.28 -6.51
CA GLU A 394 -31.55 -18.68 -7.79
C GLU A 394 -30.18 -18.00 -7.66
N GLU A 395 -29.93 -17.27 -6.58
CA GLU A 395 -28.61 -16.69 -6.28
C GLU A 395 -27.52 -17.77 -6.21
N ALA A 396 -27.74 -18.84 -5.44
CA ALA A 396 -26.79 -19.94 -5.33
C ALA A 396 -26.56 -20.64 -6.68
N ARG A 397 -27.58 -20.69 -7.54
CA ARG A 397 -27.46 -21.27 -8.88
C ARG A 397 -26.61 -20.40 -9.79
N MET A 398 -26.83 -19.09 -9.79
CA MET A 398 -26.00 -18.14 -10.54
C MET A 398 -24.54 -18.18 -10.07
N GLU A 399 -24.31 -18.30 -8.76
CA GLU A 399 -22.96 -18.43 -8.19
C GLU A 399 -22.29 -19.74 -8.63
N ILE A 400 -23.01 -20.86 -8.64
CA ILE A 400 -22.50 -22.15 -9.16
C ILE A 400 -22.11 -22.02 -10.64
N GLU A 401 -22.97 -21.43 -11.47
CA GLU A 401 -22.69 -21.23 -12.91
C GLU A 401 -21.45 -20.34 -13.13
N GLU A 402 -21.24 -19.30 -12.31
CA GLU A 402 -20.00 -18.50 -12.36
C GLU A 402 -18.77 -19.31 -11.92
N LEU A 403 -18.88 -20.06 -10.83
CA LEU A 403 -17.77 -20.84 -10.28
C LEU A 403 -17.38 -22.01 -11.18
N GLU A 404 -18.31 -22.59 -11.93
CA GLU A 404 -18.03 -23.65 -12.91
C GLU A 404 -17.13 -23.19 -14.06
N LEU A 405 -17.12 -21.88 -14.38
CA LEU A 405 -16.27 -21.30 -15.43
C LEU A 405 -14.84 -21.00 -14.96
N LYS A 406 -14.62 -20.76 -13.65
CA LYS A 406 -13.31 -20.36 -13.11
C LYS A 406 -12.18 -21.37 -13.39
N PRO A 407 -12.37 -22.70 -13.30
CA PRO A 407 -11.30 -23.66 -13.59
C PRO A 407 -10.75 -23.53 -15.02
N GLU A 408 -11.62 -23.33 -16.02
CA GLU A 408 -11.20 -23.20 -17.41
C GLU A 408 -10.44 -21.88 -17.63
N GLU A 409 -10.92 -20.77 -17.05
CA GLU A 409 -10.20 -19.48 -17.07
C GLU A 409 -8.81 -19.58 -16.42
N ILE A 410 -8.70 -20.32 -15.30
CA ILE A 410 -7.44 -20.52 -14.59
C ILE A 410 -6.49 -21.38 -15.43
N GLU A 411 -6.96 -22.46 -16.06
CA GLU A 411 -6.14 -23.29 -16.94
C GLU A 411 -5.65 -22.52 -18.16
N GLU A 412 -6.50 -21.70 -18.79
CA GLU A 412 -6.10 -20.83 -19.91
C GLU A 412 -5.02 -19.83 -19.48
N ARG A 413 -5.22 -19.15 -18.35
CA ARG A 413 -4.19 -18.24 -17.78
C ARG A 413 -2.89 -18.97 -17.46
N ARG A 414 -2.98 -20.19 -16.91
CA ARG A 414 -1.79 -20.99 -16.58
C ARG A 414 -1.03 -21.40 -17.84
N ALA A 415 -1.73 -21.77 -18.91
CA ALA A 415 -1.11 -22.08 -20.20
C ALA A 415 -0.37 -20.85 -20.78
N ILE A 416 -1.03 -19.69 -20.82
CA ILE A 416 -0.42 -18.44 -21.30
C ILE A 416 0.83 -18.08 -20.50
N LEU A 417 0.78 -18.22 -19.17
CA LEU A 417 1.92 -17.95 -18.31
C LEU A 417 3.06 -18.95 -18.53
N SER A 418 2.74 -20.24 -18.69
CA SER A 418 3.74 -21.27 -19.00
C SER A 418 4.46 -20.98 -20.32
N ASP A 419 3.72 -20.66 -21.38
CA ASP A 419 4.29 -20.33 -22.69
C ASP A 419 5.21 -19.10 -22.62
N ARG A 420 4.83 -18.08 -21.84
CA ARG A 420 5.67 -16.89 -21.61
C ARG A 420 6.95 -17.21 -20.83
N ILE A 421 6.87 -18.11 -19.85
CA ILE A 421 8.04 -18.57 -19.10
C ILE A 421 8.98 -19.31 -20.05
N ASP A 422 8.47 -20.26 -20.83
CA ASP A 422 9.27 -21.04 -21.77
C ASP A 422 9.97 -20.14 -22.81
N LEU A 423 9.25 -19.15 -23.37
CA LEU A 423 9.83 -18.18 -24.30
C LEU A 423 10.91 -17.33 -23.64
N SER A 424 10.70 -16.90 -22.40
CA SER A 424 11.65 -16.09 -21.65
C SER A 424 12.91 -16.90 -21.29
N GLU A 425 12.74 -18.16 -20.91
CA GLU A 425 13.85 -19.08 -20.65
C GLU A 425 14.67 -19.35 -21.91
N GLN A 426 14.01 -19.56 -23.05
CA GLN A 426 14.69 -19.75 -24.32
C GLN A 426 15.50 -18.50 -24.71
N THR A 427 14.88 -17.33 -24.61
CA THR A 427 15.57 -16.05 -24.90
C THR A 427 16.78 -15.84 -23.99
N ARG A 428 16.67 -16.21 -22.70
CA ARG A 428 17.79 -16.14 -21.75
C ARG A 428 18.92 -17.10 -22.13
N LYS A 429 18.59 -18.34 -22.53
CA LYS A 429 19.58 -19.33 -22.99
C LYS A 429 20.30 -18.85 -24.24
N ASP A 430 19.56 -18.37 -25.23
CA ASP A 430 20.13 -17.86 -26.48
C ASP A 430 21.07 -16.67 -26.25
N ALA A 431 20.70 -15.75 -25.35
CA ALA A 431 21.54 -14.62 -24.95
C ALA A 431 22.81 -15.07 -24.20
N ALA A 432 22.70 -16.05 -23.30
CA ALA A 432 23.85 -16.61 -22.58
C ALA A 432 24.82 -17.32 -23.54
N ASP A 433 24.31 -18.09 -24.50
CA ASP A 433 25.12 -18.76 -25.51
C ASP A 433 25.80 -17.76 -26.46
N ALA A 434 25.13 -16.65 -26.79
CA ALA A 434 25.72 -15.56 -27.56
C ALA A 434 26.85 -14.87 -26.79
N LEU A 435 26.65 -14.59 -25.51
CA LEU A 435 27.66 -13.99 -24.63
C LEU A 435 28.88 -14.90 -24.52
N GLN A 436 28.69 -16.19 -24.23
CA GLN A 436 29.79 -17.13 -24.08
C GLN A 436 30.60 -17.26 -25.38
N ARG A 437 29.95 -17.26 -26.55
CA ARG A 437 30.64 -17.24 -27.85
C ARG A 437 31.47 -15.96 -28.04
N ALA A 438 30.92 -14.80 -27.69
CA ALA A 438 31.62 -13.53 -27.78
C ALA A 438 32.83 -13.46 -26.84
N GLU A 439 32.68 -13.91 -25.58
CA GLU A 439 33.78 -13.96 -24.61
C GLU A 439 34.92 -14.89 -25.06
N ASN A 440 34.59 -16.06 -25.61
CA ASN A 440 35.59 -16.97 -26.15
C ASN A 440 36.32 -16.36 -27.35
N ALA A 441 35.60 -15.72 -28.28
CA ALA A 441 36.21 -15.03 -29.41
C ALA A 441 37.12 -13.88 -28.98
N GLN A 442 36.73 -13.12 -27.94
CA GLN A 442 37.57 -12.08 -27.34
C GLN A 442 38.85 -12.68 -26.75
N ARG A 443 38.76 -13.75 -25.95
CA ARG A 443 39.94 -14.42 -25.37
C ARG A 443 40.90 -14.92 -26.45
N GLU A 444 40.38 -15.52 -27.53
CA GLU A 444 41.20 -15.94 -28.67
C GLU A 444 41.89 -14.74 -29.35
N ALA A 445 41.17 -13.63 -29.55
CA ALA A 445 41.74 -12.41 -30.11
C ALA A 445 42.86 -11.84 -29.21
N ASP A 446 42.69 -11.83 -27.89
CA ASP A 446 43.69 -11.36 -26.93
C ASP A 446 44.96 -12.23 -26.94
N VAL A 447 44.81 -13.56 -27.06
CA VAL A 447 45.94 -14.48 -27.19
C VAL A 447 46.69 -14.21 -28.50
N ASN A 448 45.96 -14.10 -29.62
CA ASN A 448 46.54 -13.81 -30.93
C ASN A 448 47.26 -12.45 -30.96
N LEU A 449 46.71 -11.44 -30.27
CA LEU A 449 47.34 -10.13 -30.13
C LEU A 449 48.67 -10.24 -29.38
N LYS A 450 48.70 -10.91 -28.22
CA LYS A 450 49.94 -11.11 -27.44
C LYS A 450 51.00 -11.86 -28.23
N GLU A 451 50.62 -12.91 -28.97
CA GLU A 451 51.56 -13.62 -29.85
C GLU A 451 52.11 -12.73 -30.97
N ALA A 452 51.27 -11.88 -31.56
CA ALA A 452 51.68 -10.94 -32.60
C ALA A 452 52.63 -9.86 -32.04
N GLU A 453 52.34 -9.33 -30.85
CA GLU A 453 53.19 -8.37 -30.14
C GLU A 453 54.56 -8.99 -29.79
N GLN A 454 54.59 -10.25 -29.34
CA GLN A 454 55.84 -10.96 -29.08
C GLN A 454 56.67 -11.13 -30.36
N LYS A 455 56.05 -11.60 -31.46
CA LYS A 455 56.74 -11.72 -32.76
C LYS A 455 57.26 -10.36 -33.26
N LEU A 456 56.51 -9.29 -33.05
CA LEU A 456 56.94 -7.93 -33.39
C LEU A 456 58.14 -7.48 -32.56
N ALA A 457 58.15 -7.77 -31.26
CA ALA A 457 59.28 -7.47 -30.38
C ALA A 457 60.54 -8.24 -30.81
N GLU A 458 60.44 -9.55 -31.05
CA GLU A 458 61.54 -10.38 -31.54
C GLU A 458 62.09 -9.89 -32.88
N ALA A 459 61.21 -9.47 -33.81
CA ALA A 459 61.62 -8.90 -35.09
C ALA A 459 62.34 -7.55 -34.93
N ARG A 460 61.87 -6.68 -34.01
CA ARG A 460 62.52 -5.40 -33.69
C ARG A 460 63.91 -5.64 -33.09
N GLU A 461 64.03 -6.55 -32.13
CA GLU A 461 65.33 -6.93 -31.56
C GLU A 461 66.27 -7.51 -32.62
N GLY A 462 65.75 -8.39 -33.49
CA GLY A 462 66.51 -8.94 -34.61
C GLY A 462 67.03 -7.86 -35.55
N ARG A 463 66.20 -6.86 -35.87
CA ARG A 463 66.59 -5.72 -36.70
C ARG A 463 67.69 -4.90 -36.02
N VAL A 464 67.51 -4.54 -34.75
CA VAL A 464 68.50 -3.78 -33.97
C VAL A 464 69.84 -4.54 -33.89
N ARG A 465 69.81 -5.86 -33.69
CA ARG A 465 71.03 -6.70 -33.70
C ARG A 465 71.73 -6.66 -35.06
N CYS A 466 70.98 -6.77 -36.17
CA CYS A 466 71.57 -6.71 -37.51
C CYS A 466 72.13 -5.32 -37.83
N GLU A 467 71.43 -4.25 -37.45
CA GLU A 467 71.89 -2.87 -37.58
C GLU A 467 73.20 -2.64 -36.80
N ALA A 468 73.28 -3.12 -35.56
CA ALA A 468 74.50 -3.03 -34.74
C ALA A 468 75.68 -3.82 -35.34
N LEU A 469 75.43 -5.04 -35.87
CA LEU A 469 76.47 -5.83 -36.55
C LEU A 469 76.95 -5.15 -37.84
N LEU A 470 76.04 -4.53 -38.60
CA LEU A 470 76.38 -3.77 -39.79
C LEU A 470 77.24 -2.56 -39.42
N GLU A 471 76.83 -1.77 -38.42
CA GLU A 471 77.59 -0.63 -37.93
C GLU A 471 79.00 -1.03 -37.44
N GLN A 472 79.09 -2.15 -36.71
CA GLN A 472 80.37 -2.70 -36.27
C GLN A 472 81.25 -3.12 -37.45
N ALA A 473 80.71 -3.82 -38.44
CA ALA A 473 81.44 -4.24 -39.64
C ALA A 473 81.89 -3.04 -40.47
N GLU A 474 81.04 -2.02 -40.61
CA GLU A 474 81.40 -0.77 -41.27
C GLU A 474 82.50 -0.02 -40.52
N GLN A 475 82.43 0.07 -39.20
CA GLN A 475 83.47 0.69 -38.38
C GLN A 475 84.79 -0.08 -38.50
N HIS A 476 84.77 -1.40 -38.39
CA HIS A 476 85.97 -2.23 -38.57
C HIS A 476 86.59 -2.06 -39.96
N ARG A 477 85.75 -1.95 -40.99
CA ARG A 477 86.21 -1.62 -42.35
C ARG A 477 86.87 -0.24 -42.39
N ARG A 478 86.28 0.79 -41.78
CA ARG A 478 86.88 2.14 -41.71
C ARG A 478 88.23 2.12 -40.98
N ASP A 479 88.31 1.46 -39.83
CA ASP A 479 89.54 1.33 -39.04
C ASP A 479 90.64 0.61 -39.83
N LEU A 480 90.30 -0.45 -40.58
CA LEU A 480 91.24 -1.15 -41.46
C LEU A 480 91.74 -0.24 -42.60
N ILE A 481 90.85 0.52 -43.24
CA ILE A 481 91.20 1.49 -44.28
C ILE A 481 92.17 2.54 -43.74
N GLU A 482 91.89 3.07 -42.55
CA GLU A 482 92.73 4.07 -41.89
C GLU A 482 94.11 3.50 -41.54
N ARG A 483 94.15 2.30 -40.95
CA ARG A 483 95.41 1.61 -40.61
C ARG A 483 96.26 1.27 -41.83
N ILE A 484 95.65 0.89 -42.96
CA ILE A 484 96.33 0.71 -44.25
C ILE A 484 96.96 2.03 -44.70
N ARG A 485 96.18 3.13 -44.65
CA ARG A 485 96.64 4.46 -45.02
C ARG A 485 97.78 4.94 -44.12
N GLU A 486 97.70 4.75 -42.81
CA GLU A 486 98.78 5.14 -41.88
C GLU A 486 100.08 4.36 -42.13
N ARG A 487 99.99 3.05 -42.41
CA ARG A 487 101.17 2.17 -42.47
C ARG A 487 101.89 2.22 -43.81
N ILE A 488 101.17 2.38 -44.91
CA ILE A 488 101.70 2.24 -46.29
C ILE A 488 101.41 3.48 -47.15
N ASN A 489 100.61 4.44 -46.65
CA ASN A 489 100.24 5.68 -47.34
C ASN A 489 99.53 5.45 -48.69
N ALA A 490 98.70 4.41 -48.75
CA ALA A 490 97.91 4.00 -49.91
C ALA A 490 96.44 3.71 -49.49
N THR A 491 95.52 3.62 -50.45
CA THR A 491 94.16 3.10 -50.21
C THR A 491 94.11 1.58 -50.41
N PRO A 492 93.10 0.86 -49.87
CA PRO A 492 92.99 -0.60 -50.05
C PRO A 492 93.03 -1.03 -51.52
N ASP A 493 92.36 -0.28 -52.40
CA ASP A 493 92.32 -0.58 -53.84
C ASP A 493 93.69 -0.44 -54.51
N GLN A 494 94.58 0.39 -53.94
CA GLN A 494 95.95 0.58 -54.43
C GLN A 494 96.93 -0.49 -53.92
N LEU A 495 96.55 -1.28 -52.91
CA LEU A 495 97.44 -2.29 -52.32
C LEU A 495 97.79 -3.43 -53.28
N VAL A 496 96.87 -3.80 -54.18
CA VAL A 496 97.11 -4.86 -55.18
C VAL A 496 98.20 -4.43 -56.15
N GLU A 497 98.14 -3.17 -56.60
CA GLU A 497 99.12 -2.58 -57.50
C GLU A 497 100.46 -2.32 -56.81
N LEU A 498 100.44 -1.88 -55.54
CA LEU A 498 101.66 -1.67 -54.73
C LEU A 498 102.37 -2.98 -54.36
N GLY A 499 101.61 -4.06 -54.14
CA GLY A 499 102.11 -5.37 -53.73
C GLY A 499 102.46 -6.30 -54.89
N GLU A 500 102.27 -5.87 -56.13
CA GLU A 500 102.42 -6.70 -57.35
C GLU A 500 101.66 -8.04 -57.26
N ILE A 501 100.50 -8.04 -56.61
CA ILE A 501 99.75 -9.26 -56.30
C ILE A 501 98.89 -9.65 -57.49
N ASP A 502 99.10 -10.86 -58.01
CA ASP A 502 98.27 -11.46 -59.05
C ASP A 502 97.00 -12.08 -58.44
N LEU A 503 95.87 -11.37 -58.58
CA LEU A 503 94.56 -11.78 -58.05
C LEU A 503 94.01 -13.08 -58.67
N THR A 504 94.66 -13.63 -59.70
CA THR A 504 94.26 -14.91 -60.32
C THR A 504 94.92 -16.14 -59.67
N LYS A 505 95.85 -15.93 -58.72
CA LYS A 505 96.49 -16.99 -57.94
C LYS A 505 95.99 -16.96 -56.50
N GLU A 506 95.94 -18.13 -55.87
CA GLU A 506 95.64 -18.21 -54.43
C GLU A 506 96.64 -17.35 -53.65
N LEU A 507 96.10 -16.46 -52.81
CA LEU A 507 96.91 -15.69 -51.88
C LEU A 507 97.66 -16.66 -50.95
N PRO A 508 98.92 -16.35 -50.56
CA PRO A 508 99.64 -17.18 -49.61
C PRO A 508 98.83 -17.28 -48.32
N GLY A 509 98.61 -18.50 -47.83
CA GLY A 509 97.88 -18.74 -46.59
C GLY A 509 98.50 -17.96 -45.43
N GLU A 510 97.66 -17.34 -44.62
CA GLU A 510 98.08 -16.65 -43.40
C GLU A 510 98.79 -17.64 -42.46
N GLY A 511 100.02 -17.30 -42.07
CA GLY A 511 100.80 -18.05 -41.06
C GLY A 511 100.52 -17.57 -39.65
#